data_AF-A0A963QWK4-F1
#
_entry.id   AF-A0A963QWK4-F1
#
_cell.length_a   1.000
_cell.length_b   1.000
_cell.length_c   1.000
_cell.angle_alpha   90.00
_cell.angle_beta   90.00
_cell.angle_gamma   90.00
#
_symmetry.space_group_name_H-M   'P 1'
#
loop_
_entity.id
_entity.type
_entity.pdbx_description
1 polymer ?
#
loop_
_entity_poly.entity_id
_entity_poly.type
_entity_poly.pdbx_seq_one_letter_code
_entity_poly.pdbx_strand_id
1 'polypeptide(L)'
;MPLALAVVPAWLTPEVRRALDACPRVAILQHGWSHADHAAPGQKKIELGGARDLPRILDDLARGKERLANELGVGHHAVLVPPWNRISTKVAAALPGLGFGGLSTFGAHDAGIEGLVQHNATIDPIAWHKDRSFADTENLARMVREQLAGRADRPIGLLTHHLDMDEAAFRSCETVLEALRRHENTRWPTSRELFARPNRAPMS
;
A
#
# COMPACT_ATOMS: atom_id res chain seq x y z
N MET A 1 -11.30 -12.00 -4.00
CA MET A 1 -10.50 -11.68 -2.79
C MET A 1 -10.51 -10.17 -2.59
N PRO A 2 -10.28 -9.65 -1.38
CA PRO A 2 -10.12 -8.20 -1.19
C PRO A 2 -8.89 -7.71 -1.95
N LEU A 3 -9.01 -6.53 -2.55
CA LEU A 3 -7.94 -5.86 -3.28
C LEU A 3 -7.90 -4.40 -2.83
N ALA A 4 -6.70 -3.87 -2.64
CA ALA A 4 -6.48 -2.45 -2.40
C ALA A 4 -5.62 -1.87 -3.53
N LEU A 5 -6.06 -0.77 -4.13
CA LEU A 5 -5.29 -0.04 -5.14
C LEU A 5 -4.67 1.20 -4.48
N ALA A 6 -3.35 1.33 -4.63
CA ALA A 6 -2.63 2.55 -4.31
C ALA A 6 -2.80 3.54 -5.48
N VAL A 7 -3.59 4.60 -5.27
CA VAL A 7 -3.95 5.57 -6.30
C VAL A 7 -3.23 6.89 -6.07
N VAL A 8 -2.54 7.39 -7.09
CA VAL A 8 -1.89 8.71 -7.08
C VAL A 8 -2.96 9.78 -7.31
N PRO A 9 -3.29 10.64 -6.32
CA PRO A 9 -4.41 11.57 -6.44
C PRO A 9 -4.31 12.54 -7.61
N ALA A 10 -3.10 13.02 -7.94
CA ALA A 10 -2.91 13.97 -9.06
C ALA A 10 -3.20 13.33 -10.43
N TRP A 11 -3.11 12.00 -10.55
CA TRP A 11 -3.34 11.27 -11.80
C TRP A 11 -4.79 10.84 -11.99
N LEU A 12 -5.66 11.10 -11.01
CA LEU A 12 -7.06 10.73 -11.11
C LEU A 12 -7.73 11.51 -12.26
N THR A 13 -8.32 10.78 -13.20
CA THR A 13 -9.14 11.32 -14.28
C THR A 13 -10.58 10.80 -14.17
N PRO A 14 -11.55 11.45 -14.84
CA PRO A 14 -12.93 10.95 -14.88
C PRO A 14 -13.06 9.51 -15.40
N GLU A 15 -12.21 9.09 -16.33
CA GLU A 15 -12.17 7.72 -16.89
C GLU A 15 -11.75 6.71 -15.82
N VAL A 16 -10.67 7.02 -15.09
CA VAL A 16 -10.20 6.18 -13.96
C VAL A 16 -11.28 6.08 -12.90
N ARG A 17 -11.91 7.21 -12.55
CA ARG A 17 -13.05 7.23 -11.62
C ARG A 17 -14.17 6.29 -12.07
N ARG A 18 -14.61 6.38 -13.33
CA ARG A 18 -15.66 5.49 -13.87
C ARG A 18 -15.25 4.01 -13.83
N ALA A 19 -14.00 3.70 -14.11
CA ALA A 19 -13.49 2.33 -14.02
C ALA A 19 -13.48 1.81 -12.57
N LEU A 20 -13.16 2.67 -11.60
CA LEU A 20 -13.21 2.32 -10.17
C LEU A 20 -14.65 2.15 -9.66
N ASP A 21 -15.61 2.95 -10.14
CA ASP A 21 -17.04 2.82 -9.81
C ASP A 21 -17.59 1.43 -10.23
N ALA A 22 -17.05 0.83 -11.31
CA ALA A 22 -17.40 -0.53 -11.74
C ALA A 22 -16.79 -1.64 -10.86
N CYS A 23 -15.91 -1.28 -9.91
CA CYS A 23 -15.15 -2.19 -9.06
C CYS A 23 -15.43 -1.95 -7.56
N PRO A 24 -16.68 -2.09 -7.06
CA PRO A 24 -17.08 -1.66 -5.72
C PRO A 24 -16.43 -2.43 -4.56
N ARG A 25 -15.70 -3.51 -4.86
CA ARG A 25 -14.99 -4.33 -3.88
C ARG A 25 -13.52 -3.92 -3.69
N VAL A 26 -13.05 -2.97 -4.48
CA VAL A 26 -11.68 -2.47 -4.43
C VAL A 26 -11.61 -1.33 -3.42
N ALA A 27 -10.72 -1.46 -2.45
CA ALA A 27 -10.37 -0.36 -1.55
C ALA A 27 -9.36 0.56 -2.24
N ILE A 28 -9.50 1.86 -2.03
CA ILE A 28 -8.58 2.87 -2.56
C ILE A 28 -7.74 3.42 -1.41
N LEU A 29 -6.42 3.32 -1.56
CA LEU A 29 -5.44 3.89 -0.64
C LEU A 29 -4.68 4.99 -1.36
N GLN A 30 -4.25 6.02 -0.63
CA GLN A 30 -3.55 7.14 -1.24
C GLN A 30 -2.10 6.79 -1.55
N HIS A 31 -1.64 7.01 -2.78
CA HIS A 31 -0.26 6.80 -3.21
C HIS A 31 0.51 8.11 -3.37
N GLY A 32 0.75 8.80 -2.25
CA GLY A 32 1.41 10.11 -2.25
C GLY A 32 0.50 11.23 -2.77
N TRP A 33 1.01 12.12 -3.61
CA TRP A 33 0.21 13.16 -4.29
C TRP A 33 0.32 13.08 -5.81
N SER A 34 1.52 13.28 -6.35
CA SER A 34 1.81 13.29 -7.78
C SER A 34 2.85 12.26 -8.22
N HIS A 35 3.40 11.52 -7.25
CA HIS A 35 4.48 10.56 -7.44
C HIS A 35 5.75 11.23 -8.03
N ALA A 36 5.95 12.52 -7.72
CA ALA A 36 7.11 13.29 -8.15
C ALA A 36 8.35 12.95 -7.29
N ASP A 37 9.51 12.90 -7.93
CA ASP A 37 10.78 12.70 -7.21
C ASP A 37 11.29 14.03 -6.65
N HIS A 38 11.58 14.03 -5.36
CA HIS A 38 12.12 15.15 -4.60
C HIS A 38 13.41 14.79 -3.86
N ALA A 39 14.04 13.67 -4.23
CA ALA A 39 15.35 13.27 -3.74
C ALA A 39 16.42 14.33 -4.05
N ALA A 40 17.37 14.50 -3.14
CA ALA A 40 18.59 15.24 -3.44
C ALA A 40 19.41 14.50 -4.51
N PRO A 41 20.29 15.19 -5.27
CA PRO A 41 21.15 14.54 -6.25
C PRO A 41 21.90 13.34 -5.67
N GLY A 42 21.87 12.20 -6.37
CA GLY A 42 22.51 10.95 -5.95
C GLY A 42 21.75 10.14 -4.88
N GLN A 43 20.63 10.65 -4.35
CA GLN A 43 19.80 9.91 -3.41
C GLN A 43 18.72 9.08 -4.12
N LYS A 44 18.19 8.08 -3.41
CA LYS A 44 17.09 7.25 -3.92
C LYS A 44 15.82 8.09 -4.04
N LYS A 45 15.05 7.85 -5.11
CA LYS A 45 13.78 8.53 -5.39
C LYS A 45 12.87 8.58 -4.16
N ILE A 46 12.32 9.74 -3.84
CA ILE A 46 11.39 9.92 -2.72
C ILE A 46 10.48 11.12 -2.99
N GLU A 47 9.16 10.94 -2.85
CA GLU A 47 8.21 12.06 -2.89
C GLU A 47 8.02 12.65 -1.49
N LEU A 48 7.83 11.78 -0.49
CA LEU A 48 7.42 12.15 0.86
C LEU A 48 8.61 12.42 1.79
N GLY A 49 9.50 13.30 1.35
CA GLY A 49 10.71 13.69 2.04
C GLY A 49 11.69 14.38 1.10
N GLY A 50 12.98 14.04 1.20
CA GLY A 50 14.02 14.61 0.35
C GLY A 50 14.28 16.08 0.68
N ALA A 51 14.41 16.90 -0.37
CA ALA A 51 14.74 18.32 -0.24
C ALA A 51 13.51 19.24 -0.05
N ARG A 52 12.29 18.68 -0.05
CA ARG A 52 11.07 19.48 0.09
C ARG A 52 10.79 19.86 1.55
N ASP A 53 10.27 21.07 1.72
CA ASP A 53 9.78 21.54 3.02
C ASP A 53 8.60 20.70 3.52
N LEU A 54 8.68 20.32 4.79
CA LEU A 54 7.66 19.49 5.43
C LEU A 54 6.23 20.05 5.27
N PRO A 55 5.94 21.34 5.53
CA PRO A 55 4.58 21.88 5.36
C PRO A 55 4.00 21.66 3.97
N ARG A 56 4.82 21.85 2.92
CA ARG A 56 4.38 21.64 1.54
C ARG A 56 4.05 20.17 1.25
N ILE A 57 4.77 19.23 1.84
CA ILE A 57 4.48 17.80 1.70
C ILE A 57 3.15 17.48 2.41
N LEU A 58 2.92 18.04 3.60
CA LEU A 58 1.69 17.83 4.36
C LEU A 58 0.47 18.42 3.65
N ASP A 59 0.60 19.60 3.04
CA ASP A 59 -0.45 20.23 2.24
C ASP A 59 -0.84 19.37 1.03
N ASP A 60 0.14 18.83 0.29
CA ASP A 60 -0.09 17.91 -0.83
C ASP A 60 -0.80 16.62 -0.38
N LEU A 61 -0.39 16.05 0.76
CA LEU A 61 -1.03 14.87 1.33
C LEU A 61 -2.48 15.13 1.73
N ALA A 62 -2.74 16.27 2.41
CA ALA A 62 -4.08 16.69 2.80
C ALA A 62 -4.98 16.87 1.58
N ARG A 63 -4.49 17.60 0.57
CA ARG A 63 -5.17 17.81 -0.72
C ARG A 63 -5.48 16.48 -1.41
N GLY A 64 -4.53 15.55 -1.42
CA GLY A 64 -4.72 14.21 -1.99
C GLY A 64 -5.84 13.44 -1.29
N LYS A 65 -5.86 13.47 0.05
CA LYS A 65 -6.85 12.79 0.86
C LYS A 65 -8.25 13.35 0.63
N GLU A 66 -8.38 14.67 0.62
CA GLU A 66 -9.64 15.37 0.33
C GLU A 66 -10.13 15.07 -1.09
N ARG A 67 -9.24 15.11 -2.08
CA ARG A 67 -9.59 14.80 -3.47
C ARG A 67 -10.12 13.36 -3.61
N LEU A 68 -9.41 12.37 -3.07
CA LEU A 68 -9.86 10.97 -3.14
C LEU A 68 -11.17 10.75 -2.37
N ALA A 69 -11.33 11.38 -1.20
CA ALA A 69 -12.58 11.29 -0.44
C ALA A 69 -13.77 11.90 -1.22
N ASN A 70 -13.58 13.05 -1.86
CA ASN A 70 -14.62 13.73 -2.62
C ASN A 70 -14.98 12.99 -3.92
N GLU A 71 -13.98 12.47 -4.64
CA GLU A 71 -14.21 11.84 -5.95
C GLU A 71 -14.65 10.38 -5.84
N LEU A 72 -14.13 9.62 -4.86
CA LEU A 72 -14.31 8.16 -4.74
C LEU A 72 -15.12 7.72 -3.52
N GLY A 73 -15.43 8.65 -2.61
CA GLY A 73 -16.34 8.43 -1.48
C GLY A 73 -15.94 7.25 -0.61
N VAL A 74 -16.89 6.35 -0.37
CA VAL A 74 -16.76 5.21 0.55
C VAL A 74 -15.68 4.19 0.15
N GLY A 75 -15.23 4.21 -1.11
CA GLY A 75 -14.14 3.35 -1.58
C GLY A 75 -12.77 3.81 -1.07
N HIS A 76 -12.62 5.07 -0.68
CA HIS A 76 -11.38 5.62 -0.16
C HIS A 76 -11.22 5.34 1.34
N HIS A 77 -10.10 4.71 1.71
CA HIS A 77 -9.68 4.55 3.09
C HIS A 77 -8.51 5.49 3.37
N ALA A 78 -8.54 6.19 4.50
CA ALA A 78 -7.48 7.12 4.92
C ALA A 78 -6.20 6.38 5.34
N VAL A 79 -5.57 5.71 4.38
CA VAL A 79 -4.35 4.91 4.49
C VAL A 79 -3.38 5.41 3.44
N LEU A 80 -2.14 5.66 3.85
CA LEU A 80 -1.09 6.11 2.95
C LEU A 80 -0.22 4.94 2.51
N VAL A 81 0.06 4.88 1.21
CA VAL A 81 1.08 4.02 0.60
C VAL A 81 2.13 4.95 -0.02
N PRO A 82 3.35 5.08 0.51
CA PRO A 82 4.32 6.01 -0.06
C PRO A 82 4.85 5.55 -1.43
N PRO A 83 5.01 6.45 -2.42
CA PRO A 83 5.75 6.14 -3.65
C PRO A 83 7.12 5.56 -3.39
N TRP A 84 7.48 4.55 -4.19
CA TRP A 84 8.70 3.76 -4.03
C TRP A 84 8.87 3.13 -2.63
N ASN A 85 7.80 3.00 -1.85
CA ASN A 85 7.80 2.56 -0.46
C ASN A 85 8.68 3.41 0.46
N ARG A 86 8.87 4.71 0.14
CA ARG A 86 9.74 5.62 0.89
C ARG A 86 9.00 6.83 1.42
N ILE A 87 9.18 7.07 2.71
CA ILE A 87 8.64 8.20 3.46
C ILE A 87 9.66 8.60 4.54
N SER A 88 9.83 9.90 4.76
CA SER A 88 10.67 10.38 5.87
C SER A 88 9.94 10.23 7.21
N THR A 89 10.69 10.04 8.29
CA THR A 89 10.14 9.88 9.65
C THR A 89 9.27 11.08 10.08
N LYS A 90 9.67 12.29 9.69
CA LYS A 90 8.93 13.53 9.97
C LYS A 90 7.55 13.55 9.29
N VAL A 91 7.48 13.11 8.04
CA VAL A 91 6.20 13.04 7.31
C VAL A 91 5.33 11.92 7.89
N ALA A 92 5.90 10.75 8.17
CA ALA A 92 5.16 9.65 8.78
C ALA A 92 4.54 10.05 10.12
N ALA A 93 5.30 10.71 11.00
CA ALA A 93 4.82 11.17 12.31
C ALA A 93 3.67 12.19 12.23
N ALA A 94 3.53 12.92 11.13
CA ALA A 94 2.46 13.91 10.94
C ALA A 94 1.15 13.30 10.41
N LEU A 95 1.16 12.05 9.94
CA LEU A 95 0.00 11.40 9.31
C LEU A 95 -1.25 11.35 10.20
N PRO A 96 -1.17 11.03 11.51
CA PRO A 96 -2.37 11.04 12.37
C PRO A 96 -3.03 12.41 12.45
N GLY A 97 -2.24 13.50 12.50
CA GLY A 97 -2.74 14.88 12.52
C GLY A 97 -3.43 15.28 11.22
N LEU A 98 -3.06 14.65 10.10
CA LEU A 98 -3.75 14.77 8.83
C LEU A 98 -4.97 13.83 8.70
N GLY A 99 -5.31 13.07 9.75
CA GLY A 99 -6.46 12.16 9.74
C GLY A 99 -6.22 10.84 8.99
N PHE A 100 -4.97 10.48 8.69
CA PHE A 100 -4.66 9.12 8.25
C PHE A 100 -4.75 8.15 9.43
N GLY A 101 -5.42 7.03 9.20
CA GLY A 101 -5.55 5.93 10.16
C GLY A 101 -4.57 4.80 9.92
N GLY A 102 -3.97 4.72 8.71
CA GLY A 102 -3.02 3.66 8.39
C GLY A 102 -1.88 4.05 7.46
N LEU A 103 -0.86 3.20 7.46
CA LEU A 103 0.33 3.28 6.60
C LEU A 103 0.66 1.87 6.07
N SER A 104 1.01 1.78 4.79
CA SER A 104 1.53 0.55 4.19
C SER A 104 2.78 0.87 3.39
N THR A 105 3.92 0.33 3.82
CA THR A 105 5.19 0.38 3.08
C THR A 105 5.58 -1.03 2.63
N PHE A 106 6.88 -1.33 2.56
CA PHE A 106 7.39 -2.64 2.18
C PHE A 106 8.37 -3.19 3.23
N GLY A 107 8.25 -4.48 3.53
CA GLY A 107 9.12 -5.23 4.42
C GLY A 107 8.71 -5.18 5.89
N ALA A 108 9.64 -5.59 6.75
CA ALA A 108 9.42 -5.88 8.17
C ALA A 108 9.36 -4.65 9.09
N HIS A 109 9.60 -3.44 8.58
CA HIS A 109 9.74 -2.22 9.37
C HIS A 109 8.40 -1.72 9.93
N ASP A 110 8.41 -1.23 11.16
CA ASP A 110 7.29 -0.59 11.83
C ASP A 110 7.72 0.80 12.31
N ALA A 111 6.95 1.83 11.96
CA ALA A 111 7.23 3.20 12.37
C ALA A 111 6.86 3.47 13.82
N GLY A 112 6.00 2.64 14.45
CA GLY A 112 5.63 2.76 15.86
C GLY A 112 4.90 4.06 16.22
N ILE A 113 4.11 4.60 15.29
CA ILE A 113 3.43 5.91 15.46
C ILE A 113 2.07 5.70 16.14
N GLU A 114 1.84 6.38 17.25
CA GLU A 114 0.57 6.32 17.98
C GLU A 114 -0.60 6.78 17.08
N GLY A 115 -1.69 6.00 17.07
CA GLY A 115 -2.88 6.29 16.28
C GLY A 115 -2.77 5.94 14.79
N LEU A 116 -1.64 5.36 14.35
CA LEU A 116 -1.41 4.92 12.98
C LEU A 116 -1.23 3.39 12.94
N VAL A 117 -2.14 2.68 12.28
CA VAL A 117 -2.01 1.22 12.06
C VAL A 117 -1.08 0.97 10.87
N GLN A 118 -0.06 0.15 11.04
CA GLN A 118 0.88 -0.17 9.96
C GLN A 118 0.84 -1.64 9.56
N HIS A 119 0.53 -1.89 8.28
CA HIS A 119 0.63 -3.20 7.64
C HIS A 119 1.30 -3.03 6.29
N ASN A 120 2.47 -3.64 6.11
CA ASN A 120 3.27 -3.50 4.90
C ASN A 120 3.04 -4.68 3.96
N ALA A 121 3.29 -4.46 2.67
CA ALA A 121 3.57 -5.56 1.77
C ALA A 121 4.90 -6.22 2.14
N THR A 122 4.99 -7.54 1.96
CA THR A 122 6.19 -8.32 2.29
C THR A 122 6.66 -9.21 1.14
N ILE A 123 5.84 -9.35 0.10
CA ILE A 123 6.17 -10.08 -1.13
C ILE A 123 6.03 -9.13 -2.31
N ASP A 124 7.08 -9.06 -3.13
CA ASP A 124 7.08 -8.37 -4.42
C ASP A 124 7.49 -9.39 -5.50
N PRO A 125 6.63 -9.69 -6.48
CA PRO A 125 6.96 -10.61 -7.57
C PRO A 125 8.07 -10.11 -8.50
N ILE A 126 8.51 -8.85 -8.40
CA ILE A 126 9.47 -8.26 -9.33
C ILE A 126 10.87 -8.22 -8.72
N ALA A 127 11.86 -8.76 -9.46
CA ALA A 127 13.27 -8.68 -9.13
C ALA A 127 13.88 -7.32 -9.51
N TRP A 128 13.40 -6.23 -8.90
CA TRP A 128 13.78 -4.84 -9.21
C TRP A 128 15.28 -4.57 -9.25
N HIS A 129 16.05 -5.27 -8.42
CA HIS A 129 17.49 -5.05 -8.25
C HIS A 129 18.38 -5.93 -9.12
N LYS A 130 17.80 -6.78 -9.97
CA LYS A 130 18.54 -7.68 -10.85
C LYS A 130 18.28 -7.33 -12.31
N ASP A 131 17.23 -7.90 -12.87
CA ASP A 131 16.87 -7.84 -14.28
C ASP A 131 15.41 -7.42 -14.49
N ARG A 132 14.71 -7.06 -13.40
CA ARG A 132 13.25 -6.80 -13.38
C ARG A 132 12.44 -8.00 -13.87
N SER A 133 12.98 -9.22 -13.77
CA SER A 133 12.22 -10.44 -14.02
C SER A 133 11.12 -10.64 -12.98
N PHE A 134 10.14 -11.46 -13.34
CA PHE A 134 9.04 -11.83 -12.46
C PHE A 134 9.29 -13.20 -11.84
N ALA A 135 8.94 -13.34 -10.57
CA ALA A 135 8.90 -14.63 -9.89
C ALA A 135 7.86 -15.52 -10.57
N ASP A 136 8.28 -16.71 -10.99
CA ASP A 136 7.37 -17.77 -11.37
C ASP A 136 6.57 -18.30 -10.17
N THR A 137 5.61 -19.18 -10.44
CA THR A 137 4.74 -19.78 -9.43
C THR A 137 5.53 -20.43 -8.28
N GLU A 138 6.62 -21.14 -8.58
CA GLU A 138 7.40 -21.85 -7.56
C GLU A 138 8.14 -20.88 -6.64
N ASN A 139 8.77 -19.85 -7.21
CA ASN A 139 9.45 -18.81 -6.45
C ASN A 139 8.48 -17.97 -5.62
N LEU A 140 7.31 -17.63 -6.17
CA LEU A 140 6.29 -16.91 -5.42
C LEU A 140 5.76 -17.75 -4.25
N ALA A 141 5.50 -19.05 -4.48
CA ALA A 141 5.10 -19.97 -3.41
C ALA A 141 6.20 -20.12 -2.35
N ARG A 142 7.49 -20.12 -2.75
CA ARG A 142 8.62 -20.12 -1.82
C ARG A 142 8.62 -18.85 -0.95
N MET A 143 8.44 -17.67 -1.53
CA MET A 143 8.35 -16.41 -0.78
C MET A 143 7.22 -16.46 0.26
N VAL A 144 6.05 -17.01 -0.11
CA VAL A 144 4.93 -17.20 0.83
C VAL A 144 5.33 -18.13 1.98
N ARG A 145 5.95 -19.29 1.69
CA ARG A 145 6.43 -20.22 2.74
C ARG A 145 7.42 -19.57 3.70
N GLU A 146 8.34 -18.77 3.17
CA GLU A 146 9.33 -18.04 3.97
C GLU A 146 8.66 -17.03 4.92
N GLN A 147 7.64 -16.30 4.44
CA GLN A 147 6.87 -15.39 5.30
C GLN A 147 6.13 -16.16 6.41
N LEU A 148 5.48 -17.28 6.07
CA LEU A 148 4.76 -18.11 7.05
C LEU A 148 5.68 -18.72 8.11
N ALA A 149 6.88 -19.17 7.71
CA ALA A 149 7.87 -19.73 8.65
C ALA A 149 8.48 -18.67 9.57
N GLY A 150 8.64 -17.44 9.06
CA GLY A 150 9.27 -16.35 9.81
C GLY A 150 8.33 -15.63 10.78
N ARG A 151 7.06 -15.39 10.40
CA ARG A 151 6.07 -14.63 11.19
C ARG A 151 4.62 -14.97 10.83
N ALA A 152 4.12 -16.07 11.38
CA ALA A 152 2.72 -16.49 11.19
C ALA A 152 1.67 -15.56 11.82
N ASP A 153 2.07 -14.64 12.71
CA ASP A 153 1.17 -13.76 13.48
C ASP A 153 0.83 -12.44 12.77
N ARG A 154 1.44 -12.14 11.62
CA ARG A 154 1.23 -10.89 10.87
C ARG A 154 0.65 -11.14 9.47
N PRO A 155 -0.14 -10.20 8.92
CA PRO A 155 -0.61 -10.30 7.53
C PRO A 155 0.56 -10.36 6.54
N ILE A 156 0.41 -11.20 5.52
CA ILE A 156 1.29 -11.22 4.34
C ILE A 156 0.67 -10.33 3.27
N GLY A 157 1.40 -9.31 2.83
CA GLY A 157 0.95 -8.44 1.74
C GLY A 157 1.70 -8.74 0.44
N LEU A 158 0.96 -9.00 -0.64
CA LEU A 158 1.47 -9.16 -2.00
C LEU A 158 1.38 -7.82 -2.74
N LEU A 159 2.52 -7.26 -3.16
CA LEU A 159 2.60 -6.02 -3.92
C LEU A 159 2.68 -6.33 -5.42
N THR A 160 1.67 -5.93 -6.18
CA THR A 160 1.64 -6.09 -7.66
C THR A 160 1.80 -4.75 -8.37
N HIS A 161 2.37 -4.77 -9.58
CA HIS A 161 2.66 -3.58 -10.37
C HIS A 161 2.12 -3.76 -11.79
N HIS A 162 0.91 -3.26 -12.05
CA HIS A 162 0.19 -3.55 -13.30
C HIS A 162 0.85 -3.03 -14.58
N LEU A 163 1.70 -2.00 -14.50
CA LEU A 163 2.44 -1.50 -15.67
C LEU A 163 3.72 -2.29 -15.94
N ASP A 164 4.22 -3.00 -14.94
CA ASP A 164 5.47 -3.73 -15.02
C ASP A 164 5.22 -5.24 -15.19
N MET A 165 4.13 -5.78 -14.65
CA MET A 165 3.82 -7.21 -14.72
C MET A 165 3.22 -7.61 -16.06
N ASP A 166 3.76 -8.69 -16.64
CA ASP A 166 3.17 -9.35 -17.80
C ASP A 166 2.12 -10.40 -17.41
N GLU A 167 1.49 -11.00 -18.42
CA GLU A 167 0.45 -12.02 -18.23
C GLU A 167 0.97 -13.25 -17.47
N ALA A 168 2.24 -13.64 -17.66
CA ALA A 168 2.82 -14.79 -16.97
C ALA A 168 3.02 -14.52 -15.47
N ALA A 169 3.43 -13.30 -15.12
CA ALA A 169 3.53 -12.84 -13.74
C ALA A 169 2.15 -12.83 -13.05
N PHE A 170 1.12 -12.35 -13.75
CA PHE A 170 -0.26 -12.38 -13.25
C PHE A 170 -0.76 -13.81 -13.05
N ARG A 171 -0.54 -14.73 -14.00
CA ARG A 171 -0.91 -16.15 -13.86
C ARG A 171 -0.20 -16.84 -12.70
N SER A 172 1.06 -16.50 -12.44
CA SER A 172 1.79 -17.02 -11.28
C SER A 172 1.16 -16.56 -9.97
N CYS A 173 0.77 -15.28 -9.89
CA CYS A 173 0.03 -14.75 -8.74
C CYS A 173 -1.31 -15.46 -8.57
N GLU A 174 -2.11 -15.59 -9.63
CA GLU A 174 -3.40 -16.27 -9.59
C GLU A 174 -3.29 -17.71 -9.09
N THR A 175 -2.30 -18.46 -9.59
CA THR A 175 -2.08 -19.86 -9.20
C THR A 175 -1.80 -19.99 -7.70
N VAL A 176 -0.91 -19.16 -7.16
CA VAL A 176 -0.57 -19.17 -5.72
C VAL A 176 -1.76 -18.70 -4.87
N LEU A 177 -2.43 -17.63 -5.27
CA LEU A 177 -3.57 -17.08 -4.53
C LEU A 177 -4.76 -18.06 -4.50
N GLU A 178 -5.03 -18.77 -5.59
CA GLU A 178 -6.10 -19.77 -5.65
C GLU A 178 -5.79 -20.98 -4.78
N ALA A 179 -4.53 -21.42 -4.71
CA ALA A 179 -4.10 -22.47 -3.79
C ALA A 179 -4.31 -22.03 -2.31
N LEU A 180 -3.90 -20.82 -1.96
CA LEU A 180 -4.08 -20.27 -0.61
C LEU A 180 -5.57 -20.08 -0.25
N ARG A 181 -6.40 -19.68 -1.22
CA ARG A 181 -7.83 -19.45 -1.04
C ARG A 181 -8.60 -20.72 -0.66
N ARG A 182 -8.12 -21.89 -1.09
CA ARG A 182 -8.73 -23.19 -0.80
C ARG A 182 -8.30 -23.77 0.55
N HIS A 183 -7.30 -23.18 1.20
CA HIS A 183 -6.80 -23.65 2.47
C HIS A 183 -7.64 -23.11 3.63
N GLU A 184 -8.08 -23.99 4.53
CA GLU A 184 -9.02 -23.65 5.61
C GLU A 184 -8.48 -22.62 6.61
N ASN A 185 -7.16 -22.58 6.81
CA ASN A 185 -6.49 -21.67 7.74
C ASN A 185 -6.13 -20.31 7.12
N THR A 186 -6.63 -19.97 5.93
CA THR A 186 -6.37 -18.67 5.29
C THR A 186 -7.51 -17.69 5.53
N ARG A 187 -7.20 -16.52 6.06
CA ARG A 187 -8.14 -15.38 6.12
C ARG A 187 -7.73 -14.30 5.12
N TRP A 188 -8.73 -13.72 4.46
CA TRP A 188 -8.56 -12.62 3.51
C TRP A 188 -9.26 -11.36 4.05
N PRO A 189 -8.63 -10.62 4.98
CA PRO A 189 -9.25 -9.42 5.53
C PRO A 189 -9.29 -8.31 4.48
N THR A 190 -10.36 -7.52 4.50
CA THR A 190 -10.47 -6.28 3.75
C THR A 190 -9.51 -5.23 4.28
N SER A 191 -9.19 -4.21 3.47
CA SER A 191 -8.41 -3.06 3.93
C SER A 191 -9.05 -2.39 5.17
N ARG A 192 -10.39 -2.36 5.25
CA ARG A 192 -11.10 -1.80 6.40
C ARG A 192 -10.85 -2.58 7.69
N GLU A 193 -10.85 -3.91 7.60
CA GLU A 193 -10.54 -4.78 8.74
C GLU A 193 -9.07 -4.70 9.15
N LEU A 194 -8.14 -4.66 8.17
CA LEU A 194 -6.70 -4.55 8.42
C LEU A 194 -6.33 -3.25 9.12
N PHE A 195 -6.87 -2.11 8.66
CA PHE A 195 -6.53 -0.81 9.20
C PHE A 195 -7.55 -0.28 10.22
N ALA A 196 -8.42 -1.15 10.74
CA ALA A 196 -9.32 -0.79 11.83
C ALA A 196 -8.48 -0.43 13.06
N ARG A 197 -8.72 0.76 13.63
CA ARG A 197 -8.12 1.10 14.92
C ARG A 197 -8.71 0.18 15.99
N PRO A 198 -7.90 -0.44 16.87
CA PRO A 198 -8.44 -1.13 18.04
C PRO A 198 -9.27 -0.11 18.84
N ASN A 199 -10.50 -0.47 19.18
CA ASN A 199 -11.38 0.38 19.96
C ASN A 199 -10.65 0.71 21.27
N ARG A 200 -10.35 1.98 21.54
CA ARG A 200 -9.91 2.36 22.89
C ARG A 200 -11.10 2.07 23.80
N ALA A 201 -10.94 1.13 24.74
CA ALA A 201 -11.86 1.06 25.86
C ALA A 201 -11.91 2.47 26.50
N PRO A 202 -13.11 3.01 26.80
CA PRO A 202 -13.18 4.29 27.49
C PRO A 202 -12.34 4.18 28.76
N MET A 203 -11.38 5.09 28.93
CA MET A 203 -10.68 5.22 30.21
C MET A 203 -11.75 5.51 31.25
N SER A 204 -11.86 4.60 32.22
CA SER A 204 -12.78 4.71 33.35
C SER A 204 -12.31 5.77 34.32
#